data_AF-A0A9J7KXM3-F1
#
_entry.id   AF-A0A9J7KXM3-F1
#
_cell.length_a   1.000
_cell.length_b   1.000
_cell.length_c   1.000
_cell.angle_alpha   90.00
_cell.angle_beta   90.00
_cell.angle_gamma   90.00
#
_symmetry.space_group_name_H-M   'P 1'
#
loop_
_entity.id
_entity.type
_entity.pdbx_description
1 polymer ?
#
loop_
_entity_poly.entity_id
_entity_poly.type
_entity_poly.pdbx_seq_one_letter_code
_entity_poly.pdbx_strand_id
1 'polypeptide(L)'
;MFVPRPMAVLPVGIMLLFLGQASVDAEVFTALCDMEYLVHMEKDLVESLDQYIQQEEDKLNKIKTFQSRIKEVSQMAMEEPSTHLHHPVNAYLLVKRYTRDWPLLEALVQEDTAEDFLYNLTKVKESFPSDEDYMGAGKALVRLQDTYDLSTQNIAKGMMGREIAAANRPELGYTKSPELSSEDCFELGRLAYIDQDYYHCALWMEESMARFQPDPTSDLTKDTILDYLAYASYQVWLGEYGTQNNIERAYQATKELLRINPEHTRAINNMKFFEKEMEKSQNLVAPPKDEDVASIERGEYKRDLARDYLPEREIYELLCQAEQPDMFNITPSRAKHLKCRYFTNNNHPRLLLAPQKLEQVFDKPKMWIFHNILTDPEMKVIKDLAQPRLRRSTARNLITGQYEPAFYRISKSAWLQGWEHKVIRRVNQRVEDVTGLTMETAEELQVVNYGMGGHYEPHFDFARKEEVNAFKSLGTGNRIATMLFYMSDVEAGGATVFPQVGARLVPEKGAGAFWYNLFKNGEGDMLTRHAACPVLVGSKWVSNKWIHERGQEFRRKCGLSPED
;
A
#
# COMPACT_ATOMS: atom_id res chain seq x y z
N MET A 1 38.20 -25.50 -66.36
CA MET A 1 38.40 -25.57 -64.89
C MET A 1 37.61 -24.44 -64.24
N PHE A 2 36.34 -24.74 -63.99
CA PHE A 2 35.40 -23.93 -63.22
C PHE A 2 35.13 -24.75 -61.96
N VAL A 3 35.39 -24.19 -60.78
CA VAL A 3 35.04 -24.83 -59.50
C VAL A 3 34.08 -23.88 -58.78
N PRO A 4 32.80 -24.28 -58.58
CA PRO A 4 31.82 -23.48 -57.86
C PRO A 4 32.00 -23.65 -56.35
N ARG A 5 31.82 -22.57 -55.60
CA ARG A 5 31.71 -22.59 -54.13
C ARG A 5 30.33 -23.13 -53.71
N PRO A 6 30.24 -23.93 -52.64
CA PRO A 6 28.97 -24.52 -52.22
C PRO A 6 28.11 -23.50 -51.47
N MET A 7 26.80 -23.54 -51.74
CA MET A 7 25.76 -22.86 -50.96
C MET A 7 25.69 -23.47 -49.55
N ALA A 8 25.81 -22.64 -48.52
CA ALA A 8 25.45 -23.00 -47.15
C ALA A 8 23.99 -22.57 -46.91
N VAL A 9 23.12 -23.55 -46.73
CA VAL A 9 21.73 -23.39 -46.32
C VAL A 9 21.72 -23.09 -44.81
N LEU A 10 21.32 -21.89 -44.40
CA LEU A 10 21.03 -21.57 -43.01
C LEU A 10 19.64 -22.14 -42.64
N PRO A 11 19.50 -22.92 -41.56
CA PRO A 11 18.18 -23.27 -41.06
C PRO A 11 17.61 -22.07 -40.31
N VAL A 12 16.43 -21.61 -40.76
CA VAL A 12 15.61 -20.64 -40.04
C VAL A 12 15.05 -21.35 -38.80
N GLY A 13 15.77 -21.24 -37.69
CA GLY A 13 15.25 -21.58 -36.38
C GLY A 13 14.24 -20.52 -35.97
N ILE A 14 12.95 -20.88 -36.01
CA ILE A 14 11.88 -20.12 -35.38
C ILE A 14 12.14 -20.20 -33.87
N MET A 15 12.80 -19.19 -33.33
CA MET A 15 12.92 -18.98 -31.89
C MET A 15 11.56 -18.49 -31.41
N LEU A 16 10.68 -19.42 -31.07
CA LEU A 16 9.50 -19.14 -30.24
C LEU A 16 10.04 -18.51 -28.96
N LEU A 17 9.88 -17.19 -28.85
CA LEU A 17 10.00 -16.43 -27.62
C LEU A 17 8.92 -16.95 -26.67
N PHE A 18 9.24 -18.03 -25.97
CA PHE A 18 8.61 -18.30 -24.69
C PHE A 18 8.98 -17.12 -23.79
N LEU A 19 8.04 -16.18 -23.66
CA LEU A 19 7.95 -15.29 -22.51
C LEU A 19 7.74 -16.19 -21.30
N GLY A 20 8.82 -16.78 -20.79
CA GLY A 20 8.86 -17.24 -19.43
C GLY A 20 8.60 -16.02 -18.57
N GLN A 21 7.38 -15.92 -18.03
CA GLN A 21 7.13 -15.11 -16.85
C GLN A 21 8.08 -15.67 -15.80
N ALA A 22 9.21 -14.99 -15.61
CA ALA A 22 10.04 -15.24 -14.46
C ALA A 22 9.13 -15.03 -13.25
N SER A 23 8.98 -16.09 -12.46
CA SER A 23 8.44 -16.03 -11.10
C SER A 23 9.25 -14.98 -10.35
N VAL A 24 8.61 -13.84 -10.11
CA VAL A 24 9.16 -12.81 -9.22
C VAL A 24 8.41 -12.98 -7.92
N ASP A 25 9.12 -13.38 -6.86
CA ASP A 25 8.75 -13.09 -5.46
C ASP A 25 8.60 -11.57 -5.32
N ALA A 26 7.46 -11.04 -5.77
CA ALA A 26 7.27 -9.62 -5.94
C ALA A 26 6.39 -9.11 -4.82
N GLU A 27 6.90 -8.19 -4.01
CA GLU A 27 6.10 -7.39 -3.07
C GLU A 27 4.99 -6.64 -3.85
N VAL A 28 3.83 -7.27 -4.05
CA VAL A 28 2.75 -6.82 -4.95
C VAL A 28 2.12 -5.54 -4.41
N PHE A 29 2.02 -5.42 -3.08
CA PHE A 29 1.44 -4.25 -2.41
C PHE A 29 2.21 -2.95 -2.68
N THR A 30 3.44 -3.03 -3.20
CA THR A 30 4.34 -1.89 -3.36
C THR A 30 4.13 -1.10 -4.65
N ALA A 31 3.30 -1.62 -5.57
CA ALA A 31 2.83 -0.94 -6.76
C ALA A 31 1.35 -1.28 -7.04
N LEU A 32 0.50 -0.26 -7.18
CA LEU A 32 -0.93 -0.43 -7.43
C LEU A 32 -1.24 -1.10 -8.77
N CYS A 33 -0.39 -0.91 -9.78
CA CYS A 33 -0.58 -1.58 -11.07
C CYS A 33 -0.44 -3.10 -11.01
N ASP A 34 0.30 -3.63 -10.03
CA ASP A 34 0.47 -5.07 -9.87
C ASP A 34 -0.73 -5.66 -9.13
N MET A 35 -1.34 -4.90 -8.20
CA MET A 35 -2.59 -5.29 -7.53
C MET A 35 -3.80 -5.31 -8.49
N GLU A 36 -3.84 -4.43 -9.48
CA GLU A 36 -4.92 -4.42 -10.49
C GLU A 36 -5.03 -5.77 -11.24
N TYR A 37 -3.90 -6.44 -11.46
CA TYR A 37 -3.87 -7.78 -12.06
C TYR A 37 -4.52 -8.85 -11.16
N LEU A 38 -4.36 -8.75 -9.84
CA LEU A 38 -4.95 -9.69 -8.88
C LEU A 38 -6.49 -9.64 -8.90
N VAL A 39 -7.07 -8.45 -9.07
CA VAL A 39 -8.54 -8.29 -9.15
C VAL A 39 -9.11 -9.02 -10.37
N HIS A 40 -8.41 -8.95 -11.51
CA HIS A 40 -8.81 -9.70 -12.70
C HIS A 40 -8.68 -11.21 -12.49
N MET A 41 -7.62 -11.67 -11.82
CA MET A 41 -7.45 -13.09 -11.49
C MET A 41 -8.53 -13.59 -10.53
N GLU A 42 -8.87 -12.81 -9.49
CA GLU A 42 -9.91 -13.17 -8.53
C GLU A 42 -11.26 -13.33 -9.23
N LYS A 43 -11.60 -12.43 -10.15
CA LYS A 43 -12.81 -12.55 -10.96
C LYS A 43 -12.86 -13.89 -11.72
N ASP A 44 -11.78 -14.25 -12.40
CA ASP A 44 -11.70 -15.50 -13.17
C ASP A 44 -11.82 -16.74 -12.25
N LEU A 45 -11.24 -16.67 -11.04
CA LEU A 45 -11.37 -17.73 -10.03
C LEU A 45 -12.80 -17.89 -9.51
N VAL A 46 -13.50 -16.78 -9.25
CA VAL A 46 -14.89 -16.80 -8.81
C VAL A 46 -15.78 -17.40 -9.89
N GLU A 47 -15.58 -17.03 -11.16
CA GLU A 47 -16.31 -17.64 -12.28
C GLU A 47 -16.05 -19.16 -12.37
N SER A 48 -14.81 -19.60 -12.13
CA SER A 48 -14.47 -21.03 -12.08
C SER A 48 -15.08 -21.75 -10.87
N LEU A 49 -15.20 -21.07 -9.72
CA LEU A 49 -15.82 -21.61 -8.52
C LEU A 49 -17.33 -21.77 -8.70
N ASP A 50 -18.00 -20.80 -9.33
CA ASP A 50 -19.43 -20.87 -9.66
C ASP A 50 -19.75 -22.07 -10.55
N GLN A 51 -18.89 -22.35 -11.54
CA GLN A 51 -19.03 -23.52 -12.41
C GLN A 51 -18.89 -24.83 -11.63
N TYR A 52 -17.92 -24.91 -10.72
CA TYR A 52 -17.75 -26.08 -9.84
C TYR A 52 -18.99 -26.28 -8.95
N ILE A 53 -19.49 -25.21 -8.32
CA ILE A 53 -20.69 -25.26 -7.48
C ILE A 53 -21.88 -25.80 -8.28
N GLN A 54 -22.10 -25.30 -9.50
CA GLN A 54 -23.19 -25.78 -10.36
C GLN A 54 -23.07 -27.28 -10.69
N GLN A 55 -21.86 -27.76 -10.97
CA GLN A 55 -21.63 -29.18 -11.25
C GLN A 55 -21.90 -30.06 -10.02
N GLU A 56 -21.48 -29.63 -8.84
CA GLU A 56 -21.78 -30.31 -7.57
C GLU A 56 -23.28 -30.29 -7.24
N GLU A 57 -23.97 -29.17 -7.48
CA GLU A 57 -25.42 -29.08 -7.30
C GLU A 57 -26.16 -30.04 -8.24
N ASP A 58 -25.77 -30.12 -9.51
CA ASP A 58 -26.34 -31.05 -10.49
C ASP A 58 -26.10 -32.51 -10.11
N LYS A 59 -24.87 -32.83 -9.69
CA LYS A 59 -24.52 -34.15 -9.17
C LYS A 59 -25.36 -34.50 -7.94
N LEU A 60 -25.47 -33.58 -6.98
CA LEU A 60 -26.28 -33.74 -5.78
C LEU A 60 -27.77 -33.90 -6.10
N ASN A 61 -28.29 -33.16 -7.09
CA ASN A 61 -29.68 -33.28 -7.54
C ASN A 61 -29.96 -34.64 -8.19
N LYS A 62 -29.03 -35.18 -8.98
CA LYS A 62 -29.12 -36.55 -9.51
C LYS A 62 -29.14 -37.59 -8.38
N ILE A 63 -28.28 -37.43 -7.37
CA ILE A 63 -28.24 -38.31 -6.18
C ILE A 63 -29.54 -38.24 -5.38
N LYS A 64 -30.06 -37.03 -5.11
CA LYS A 64 -31.35 -36.83 -4.43
C LYS A 64 -32.51 -37.47 -5.20
N THR A 65 -32.52 -37.34 -6.53
CA THR A 65 -33.55 -37.97 -7.37
C THR A 65 -33.49 -39.50 -7.31
N PHE A 66 -32.27 -40.07 -7.33
CA PHE A 66 -32.07 -41.49 -7.12
C PHE A 66 -32.58 -41.95 -5.75
N GLN A 67 -32.21 -41.24 -4.68
CA GLN A 67 -32.63 -41.53 -3.31
C GLN A 67 -34.16 -41.56 -3.19
N SER A 68 -34.86 -40.52 -3.67
CA SER A 68 -36.32 -40.42 -3.61
C SER A 68 -37.00 -41.60 -4.30
N ARG A 69 -36.55 -41.96 -5.51
CA ARG A 69 -37.08 -43.10 -6.27
C ARG A 69 -36.91 -44.43 -5.53
N ILE A 70 -35.76 -44.64 -4.90
CA ILE A 70 -35.49 -45.87 -4.15
C ILE A 70 -36.28 -45.91 -2.84
N LYS A 71 -36.40 -44.77 -2.15
CA LYS A 71 -37.12 -44.65 -0.88
C LYS A 71 -38.59 -45.02 -1.02
N GLU A 72 -39.26 -44.52 -2.06
CA GLU A 72 -40.67 -44.85 -2.34
C GLU A 72 -40.86 -46.35 -2.53
N VAL A 73 -40.05 -46.99 -3.38
CA VAL A 73 -40.23 -48.42 -3.67
C VAL A 73 -39.76 -49.29 -2.51
N SER A 74 -38.76 -48.86 -1.75
CA SER A 74 -38.31 -49.57 -0.54
C SER A 74 -39.38 -49.53 0.55
N GLN A 75 -40.09 -48.41 0.73
CA GLN A 75 -41.20 -48.33 1.68
C GLN A 75 -42.33 -49.30 1.32
N MET A 76 -42.75 -49.33 0.05
CA MET A 76 -43.76 -50.28 -0.43
C MET A 76 -43.35 -51.75 -0.26
N ALA A 77 -42.04 -52.06 -0.32
CA ALA A 77 -41.54 -53.42 -0.13
C ALA A 77 -41.40 -53.82 1.35
N MET A 78 -41.21 -52.85 2.25
CA MET A 78 -41.01 -53.10 3.69
C MET A 78 -42.31 -53.37 4.45
N GLU A 79 -43.47 -52.93 3.94
CA GLU A 79 -44.77 -53.19 4.57
C GLU A 79 -45.11 -54.70 4.61
N GLU A 80 -44.96 -55.40 3.47
CA GLU A 80 -45.06 -56.86 3.38
C GLU A 80 -44.06 -57.44 2.35
N PRO A 81 -42.84 -57.82 2.76
CA PRO A 81 -41.79 -58.24 1.83
C PRO A 81 -42.14 -59.46 0.97
N SER A 82 -42.74 -60.48 1.58
CA SER A 82 -43.10 -61.73 0.88
C SER A 82 -44.18 -61.49 -0.19
N THR A 83 -45.23 -60.75 0.15
CA THR A 83 -46.33 -60.41 -0.75
C THR A 83 -45.86 -59.51 -1.91
N HIS A 84 -44.97 -58.55 -1.61
CA HIS A 84 -44.38 -57.67 -2.62
C HIS A 84 -43.55 -58.45 -3.66
N LEU A 85 -42.78 -59.46 -3.22
CA LEU A 85 -41.92 -60.27 -4.08
C LEU A 85 -42.66 -61.37 -4.88
N HIS A 86 -43.88 -61.74 -4.49
CA HIS A 86 -44.71 -62.65 -5.29
C HIS A 86 -45.08 -62.03 -6.66
N HIS A 87 -45.06 -60.70 -6.80
CA HIS A 87 -45.27 -60.05 -8.09
C HIS A 87 -43.97 -60.08 -8.93
N PRO A 88 -43.94 -60.76 -10.09
CA PRO A 88 -42.72 -60.99 -10.85
C PRO A 88 -42.03 -59.70 -11.32
N VAL A 89 -42.78 -58.62 -11.57
CA VAL A 89 -42.19 -57.31 -11.91
C VAL A 89 -41.42 -56.73 -10.72
N ASN A 90 -41.92 -56.87 -9.49
CA ASN A 90 -41.27 -56.33 -8.30
C ASN A 90 -39.98 -57.08 -7.99
N ALA A 91 -40.00 -58.41 -8.11
CA ALA A 91 -38.80 -59.25 -8.01
C ALA A 91 -37.75 -58.86 -9.07
N TYR A 92 -38.16 -58.69 -10.33
CA TYR A 92 -37.27 -58.22 -11.40
C TYR A 92 -36.68 -56.83 -11.11
N LEU A 93 -37.52 -55.86 -10.72
CA LEU A 93 -37.07 -54.50 -10.41
C LEU A 93 -36.11 -54.47 -9.22
N LEU A 94 -36.30 -55.31 -8.20
CA LEU A 94 -35.37 -55.43 -7.08
C LEU A 94 -34.00 -55.94 -7.55
N VAL A 95 -33.96 -57.00 -8.36
CA VAL A 95 -32.71 -57.53 -8.91
C VAL A 95 -32.02 -56.50 -9.82
N LYS A 96 -32.78 -55.80 -10.66
CA LYS A 96 -32.26 -54.71 -11.50
C LYS A 96 -31.63 -53.60 -10.65
N ARG A 97 -32.26 -53.20 -9.54
CA ARG A 97 -31.72 -52.15 -8.67
C ARG A 97 -30.32 -52.50 -8.16
N TYR A 98 -30.14 -53.71 -7.63
CA TYR A 98 -28.85 -54.17 -7.11
C TYR A 98 -27.79 -54.43 -8.18
N THR A 99 -28.20 -54.84 -9.38
CA THR A 99 -27.26 -55.19 -10.45
C THR A 99 -26.91 -54.03 -11.39
N ARG A 100 -27.74 -52.98 -11.46
CA ARG A 100 -27.58 -51.86 -12.40
C ARG A 100 -27.69 -50.49 -11.74
N ASP A 101 -28.74 -50.25 -10.97
CA ASP A 101 -29.02 -48.89 -10.48
C ASP A 101 -28.04 -48.47 -9.37
N TRP A 102 -27.72 -49.34 -8.41
CA TRP A 102 -26.74 -49.05 -7.35
C TRP A 102 -25.31 -48.82 -7.88
N PRO A 103 -24.76 -49.65 -8.80
CA PRO A 103 -23.47 -49.35 -9.43
C PRO A 103 -23.42 -48.03 -10.21
N LEU A 104 -24.53 -47.62 -10.85
CA LEU A 104 -24.61 -46.31 -11.51
C LEU A 104 -24.53 -45.15 -10.51
N LEU A 105 -25.15 -45.30 -9.32
CA LEU A 105 -25.01 -44.33 -8.24
C LEU A 105 -23.57 -44.28 -7.72
N GLU A 106 -22.93 -45.44 -7.54
CA GLU A 106 -21.52 -45.51 -7.13
C GLU A 106 -20.61 -44.73 -8.09
N ALA A 107 -20.77 -44.95 -9.41
CA ALA A 107 -20.03 -44.23 -10.43
C ALA A 107 -20.30 -42.70 -10.39
N LEU A 108 -21.56 -42.29 -10.21
CA LEU A 108 -21.93 -40.88 -10.07
C LEU A 108 -21.30 -40.25 -8.82
N VAL A 109 -21.26 -40.97 -7.69
CA VAL A 109 -20.67 -40.47 -6.44
C VAL A 109 -19.15 -40.31 -6.58
N GLN A 110 -18.51 -41.24 -7.29
CA GLN A 110 -17.06 -41.24 -7.56
C GLN A 110 -16.61 -40.24 -8.63
N GLU A 111 -17.52 -39.63 -9.38
CA GLU A 111 -17.22 -38.59 -10.37
C GLU A 111 -16.56 -37.38 -9.70
N ASP A 112 -15.34 -37.02 -10.12
CA ASP A 112 -14.65 -35.83 -9.61
C ASP A 112 -15.03 -34.60 -10.45
N THR A 113 -15.80 -33.71 -9.83
CA THR A 113 -16.24 -32.44 -10.40
C THR A 113 -15.28 -31.29 -10.10
N ALA A 114 -14.27 -31.52 -9.24
CA ALA A 114 -13.33 -30.48 -8.79
C ALA A 114 -12.11 -30.31 -9.70
N GLU A 115 -11.83 -31.25 -10.62
CA GLU A 115 -10.60 -31.29 -11.42
C GLU A 115 -10.32 -29.96 -12.15
N ASP A 116 -11.30 -29.44 -12.89
CA ASP A 116 -11.15 -28.20 -13.67
C ASP A 116 -10.91 -26.97 -12.78
N PHE A 117 -11.64 -26.87 -11.65
CA PHE A 117 -11.47 -25.79 -10.68
C PHE A 117 -10.09 -25.85 -10.01
N LEU A 118 -9.68 -27.03 -9.56
CA LEU A 118 -8.37 -27.23 -8.94
C LEU A 118 -7.23 -26.96 -9.92
N TYR A 119 -7.39 -27.30 -11.21
CA TYR A 119 -6.42 -26.97 -12.24
C TYR A 119 -6.28 -25.46 -12.41
N ASN A 120 -7.40 -24.73 -12.55
CA ASN A 120 -7.40 -23.27 -12.66
C ASN A 120 -6.82 -22.59 -11.43
N LEU A 121 -7.21 -23.03 -10.23
CA LEU A 121 -6.66 -22.55 -8.96
C LEU A 121 -5.15 -22.78 -8.88
N THR A 122 -4.69 -23.99 -9.20
CA THR A 122 -3.26 -24.34 -9.18
C THR A 122 -2.45 -23.46 -10.13
N LYS A 123 -2.98 -23.19 -11.32
CA LYS A 123 -2.32 -22.38 -12.35
C LYS A 123 -2.05 -20.94 -11.89
N VAL A 124 -2.96 -20.35 -11.12
CA VAL A 124 -2.82 -18.96 -10.65
C VAL A 124 -2.21 -18.86 -9.25
N LYS A 125 -2.14 -19.97 -8.51
CA LYS A 125 -1.58 -20.03 -7.15
C LYS A 125 -0.15 -19.51 -7.07
N GLU A 126 0.67 -19.74 -8.10
CA GLU A 126 2.04 -19.21 -8.17
C GLU A 126 2.10 -17.68 -8.26
N SER A 127 0.99 -17.03 -8.64
CA SER A 127 0.87 -15.57 -8.70
C SER A 127 0.18 -14.98 -7.46
N PHE A 128 -0.14 -15.80 -6.45
CA PHE A 128 -0.76 -15.29 -5.22
C PHE A 128 0.23 -14.45 -4.42
N PRO A 129 -0.26 -13.40 -3.73
CA PRO A 129 0.53 -12.68 -2.74
C PRO A 129 1.08 -13.64 -1.67
N SER A 130 2.27 -13.33 -1.19
CA SER A 130 2.93 -14.06 -0.09
C SER A 130 2.46 -13.56 1.28
N ASP A 131 2.84 -14.26 2.35
CA ASP A 131 2.62 -13.78 3.72
C ASP A 131 3.35 -12.43 3.98
N GLU A 132 4.47 -12.18 3.30
CA GLU A 132 5.18 -10.91 3.37
C GLU A 132 4.35 -9.76 2.77
N ASP A 133 3.62 -10.03 1.68
CA ASP A 133 2.69 -9.05 1.09
C ASP A 133 1.56 -8.70 2.04
N TYR A 134 0.98 -9.71 2.68
CA TYR A 134 -0.08 -9.54 3.66
C TYR A 134 0.39 -8.69 4.85
N MET A 135 1.54 -9.03 5.44
CA MET A 135 2.15 -8.24 6.52
C MET A 135 2.49 -6.81 6.06
N GLY A 136 3.03 -6.65 4.85
CA GLY A 136 3.36 -5.36 4.26
C GLY A 136 2.13 -4.45 4.07
N ALA A 137 1.01 -5.03 3.62
CA ALA A 137 -0.26 -4.33 3.49
C ALA A 137 -0.82 -3.88 4.85
N GLY A 138 -0.79 -4.76 5.86
CA GLY A 138 -1.21 -4.40 7.22
C GLY A 138 -0.38 -3.26 7.82
N LYS A 139 0.96 -3.31 7.68
CA LYS A 139 1.85 -2.20 8.08
C LYS A 139 1.60 -0.92 7.28
N ALA A 140 1.17 -1.02 6.02
CA ALA A 140 0.81 0.14 5.23
C ALA A 140 -0.46 0.83 5.77
N LEU A 141 -1.47 0.06 6.21
CA LEU A 141 -2.68 0.60 6.84
C LEU A 141 -2.37 1.30 8.17
N VAL A 142 -1.56 0.70 9.04
CA VAL A 142 -1.14 1.34 10.31
C VAL A 142 -0.34 2.62 10.05
N ARG A 143 0.54 2.65 9.05
CA ARG A 143 1.24 3.88 8.66
C ARG A 143 0.30 4.97 8.16
N LEU A 144 -0.73 4.61 7.40
CA LEU A 144 -1.74 5.56 6.93
C LEU A 144 -2.55 6.10 8.12
N GLN A 145 -2.85 5.24 9.09
CA GLN A 145 -3.48 5.62 10.35
C GLN A 145 -2.66 6.70 11.07
N ASP A 146 -1.37 6.44 11.25
CA ASP A 146 -0.42 7.38 11.86
C ASP A 146 -0.34 8.71 11.11
N THR A 147 -0.04 8.63 9.80
CA THR A 147 0.32 9.83 9.03
C THR A 147 -0.86 10.78 8.88
N TYR A 148 -2.09 10.24 8.86
CA TYR A 148 -3.30 11.00 8.61
C TYR A 148 -4.23 11.12 9.82
N ASP A 149 -3.77 10.72 11.01
CA ASP A 149 -4.54 10.72 12.26
C ASP A 149 -5.94 10.09 12.09
N LEU A 150 -5.98 8.90 11.47
CA LEU A 150 -7.23 8.22 11.16
C LEU A 150 -7.72 7.41 12.36
N SER A 151 -9.02 7.48 12.64
CA SER A 151 -9.62 6.59 13.64
C SER A 151 -9.73 5.16 13.11
N THR A 152 -9.50 4.17 13.99
CA THR A 152 -9.70 2.74 13.66
C THR A 152 -11.12 2.46 13.19
N GLN A 153 -12.10 3.19 13.72
CA GLN A 153 -13.51 3.10 13.30
C GLN A 153 -13.71 3.47 11.84
N ASN A 154 -13.11 4.57 11.41
CA ASN A 154 -13.25 5.06 10.04
C ASN A 154 -12.54 4.11 9.07
N ILE A 155 -11.36 3.59 9.43
CA ILE A 155 -10.66 2.58 8.63
C ILE A 155 -11.50 1.30 8.55
N ALA A 156 -11.98 0.78 9.70
CA ALA A 156 -12.75 -0.46 9.76
C ALA A 156 -14.10 -0.37 9.03
N LYS A 157 -14.71 0.82 8.95
CA LYS A 157 -15.93 1.07 8.16
C LYS A 157 -15.66 1.32 6.66
N GLY A 158 -14.41 1.28 6.22
CA GLY A 158 -14.05 1.60 4.84
C GLY A 158 -14.32 3.07 4.46
N MET A 159 -14.25 3.98 5.44
CA MET A 159 -14.50 5.42 5.29
C MET A 159 -13.19 6.24 5.18
N MET A 160 -12.14 5.65 4.62
CA MET A 160 -10.87 6.35 4.40
C MET A 160 -10.99 7.43 3.33
N GLY A 161 -10.38 8.59 3.57
CA GLY A 161 -10.30 9.70 2.62
C GLY A 161 -11.54 10.60 2.54
N ARG A 162 -12.67 10.26 3.16
CA ARG A 162 -13.90 11.11 3.12
C ARG A 162 -13.68 12.50 3.73
N GLU A 163 -12.91 12.59 4.81
CA GLU A 163 -12.63 13.84 5.52
C GLU A 163 -11.54 14.67 4.81
N ILE A 164 -10.54 14.00 4.19
CA ILE A 164 -9.38 14.66 3.53
C ILE A 164 -9.66 15.02 2.06
N ALA A 165 -10.42 14.18 1.32
CA ALA A 165 -10.79 14.44 -0.07
C ALA A 165 -11.82 15.56 -0.21
N ALA A 166 -12.74 15.70 0.76
CA ALA A 166 -13.71 16.79 0.82
C ALA A 166 -13.04 18.18 0.85
N ALA A 167 -11.82 18.28 1.37
CA ALA A 167 -11.06 19.53 1.42
C ALA A 167 -10.40 19.90 0.08
N ASN A 168 -10.14 18.95 -0.83
CA ASN A 168 -9.29 19.18 -2.01
C ASN A 168 -9.97 18.93 -3.36
N ARG A 169 -10.85 17.92 -3.51
CA ARG A 169 -11.46 17.51 -4.79
C ARG A 169 -12.79 16.73 -4.58
N PRO A 170 -13.90 17.38 -4.22
CA PRO A 170 -15.20 16.72 -4.01
C PRO A 170 -15.77 16.03 -5.27
N GLU A 171 -15.27 16.38 -6.46
CA GLU A 171 -15.72 15.86 -7.77
C GLU A 171 -15.31 14.41 -8.09
N LEU A 172 -14.29 13.85 -7.40
CA LEU A 172 -13.73 12.53 -7.72
C LEU A 172 -14.54 11.33 -7.18
N GLY A 173 -15.59 11.58 -6.40
CA GLY A 173 -16.47 10.52 -5.88
C GLY A 173 -15.80 9.65 -4.81
N TYR A 174 -16.59 8.77 -4.18
CA TYR A 174 -16.14 7.86 -3.12
C TYR A 174 -16.10 6.43 -3.65
N THR A 175 -14.98 5.74 -3.49
CA THR A 175 -14.88 4.30 -3.76
C THR A 175 -15.45 3.52 -2.59
N LYS A 176 -16.48 2.70 -2.85
CA LYS A 176 -17.06 1.81 -1.84
C LYS A 176 -16.02 0.80 -1.37
N SER A 177 -15.86 0.65 -0.06
CA SER A 177 -15.02 -0.37 0.56
C SER A 177 -15.88 -1.28 1.42
N PRO A 178 -15.60 -2.59 1.47
CA PRO A 178 -16.16 -3.45 2.51
C PRO A 178 -15.69 -3.00 3.89
N GLU A 179 -16.41 -3.43 4.92
CA GLU A 179 -16.03 -3.24 6.32
C GLU A 179 -15.08 -4.35 6.78
N LEU A 180 -14.15 -4.00 7.66
CA LEU A 180 -13.30 -4.97 8.35
C LEU A 180 -14.11 -5.72 9.42
N SER A 181 -13.92 -7.03 9.48
CA SER A 181 -14.48 -7.90 10.52
C SER A 181 -13.72 -7.73 11.85
N SER A 182 -14.23 -8.38 12.89
CA SER A 182 -13.51 -8.48 14.17
C SER A 182 -12.15 -9.16 14.01
N GLU A 183 -12.06 -10.14 13.12
CA GLU A 183 -10.83 -10.90 12.86
C GLU A 183 -9.80 -10.06 12.12
N ASP A 184 -10.21 -9.33 11.09
CA ASP A 184 -9.33 -8.39 10.38
C ASP A 184 -8.74 -7.34 11.33
N CYS A 185 -9.56 -6.79 12.24
CA CYS A 185 -9.11 -5.83 13.24
C CYS A 185 -8.13 -6.47 14.24
N PHE A 186 -8.38 -7.71 14.65
CA PHE A 186 -7.47 -8.46 15.52
C PHE A 186 -6.11 -8.67 14.84
N GLU A 187 -6.11 -9.06 13.58
CA GLU A 187 -4.90 -9.30 12.80
C GLU A 187 -4.07 -8.02 12.63
N LEU A 188 -4.70 -6.87 12.34
CA LEU A 188 -4.00 -5.58 12.32
C LEU A 188 -3.38 -5.23 13.67
N GLY A 189 -4.10 -5.47 14.77
CA GLY A 189 -3.57 -5.28 16.12
C GLY A 189 -2.40 -6.24 16.42
N ARG A 190 -2.48 -7.49 15.96
CA ARG A 190 -1.42 -8.50 16.11
C ARG A 190 -0.17 -8.12 15.32
N LEU A 191 -0.33 -7.57 14.11
CA LEU A 191 0.80 -7.04 13.32
C LEU A 191 1.48 -5.86 14.03
N ALA A 192 0.70 -4.93 14.59
CA ALA A 192 1.22 -3.84 15.40
C ALA A 192 1.97 -4.35 16.65
N TYR A 193 1.42 -5.35 17.34
CA TYR A 193 2.07 -6.02 18.47
C TYR A 193 3.45 -6.60 18.10
N ILE A 194 3.56 -7.28 16.96
CA ILE A 194 4.82 -7.87 16.47
C ILE A 194 5.86 -6.77 16.21
N ASP A 195 5.43 -5.61 15.72
CA ASP A 195 6.29 -4.44 15.50
C ASP A 195 6.58 -3.66 16.79
N GLN A 196 6.11 -4.13 17.94
CA GLN A 196 6.18 -3.47 19.25
C GLN A 196 5.46 -2.11 19.30
N ASP A 197 4.54 -1.89 18.38
CA ASP A 197 3.64 -0.74 18.37
C ASP A 197 2.42 -1.04 19.23
N TYR A 198 2.62 -0.93 20.54
CA TYR A 198 1.57 -1.22 21.52
C TYR A 198 0.45 -0.18 21.52
N TYR A 199 0.72 1.03 21.00
CA TYR A 199 -0.28 2.07 20.83
C TYR A 199 -1.35 1.63 19.81
N HIS A 200 -0.93 1.27 18.59
CA HIS A 200 -1.87 0.78 17.58
C HIS A 200 -2.45 -0.58 17.93
N CYS A 201 -1.66 -1.47 18.55
CA CYS A 201 -2.19 -2.74 19.03
C CYS A 201 -3.39 -2.53 19.95
N ALA A 202 -3.30 -1.64 20.94
CA ALA A 202 -4.42 -1.37 21.84
C ALA A 202 -5.65 -0.85 21.09
N LEU A 203 -5.48 0.12 20.18
CA LEU A 203 -6.57 0.70 19.39
C LEU A 203 -7.30 -0.34 18.51
N TRP A 204 -6.53 -1.23 17.86
CA TRP A 204 -7.09 -2.27 16.99
C TRP A 204 -7.72 -3.41 17.78
N MET A 205 -7.18 -3.77 18.94
CA MET A 205 -7.81 -4.74 19.84
C MET A 205 -9.12 -4.23 20.43
N GLU A 206 -9.22 -2.93 20.74
CA GLU A 206 -10.50 -2.30 21.13
C GLU A 206 -11.52 -2.32 19.98
N GLU A 207 -11.10 -2.00 18.75
CA GLU A 207 -11.99 -2.09 17.56
C GLU A 207 -12.46 -3.53 17.33
N SER A 208 -11.54 -4.50 17.42
CA SER A 208 -11.85 -5.93 17.32
C SER A 208 -12.88 -6.33 18.37
N MET A 209 -12.64 -6.00 19.64
CA MET A 209 -13.58 -6.29 20.74
C MET A 209 -14.96 -5.64 20.51
N ALA A 210 -15.00 -4.40 20.03
CA ALA A 210 -16.24 -3.70 19.74
C ALA A 210 -17.05 -4.34 18.59
N ARG A 211 -16.36 -4.97 17.63
CA ARG A 211 -16.96 -5.66 16.48
C ARG A 211 -17.21 -7.14 16.73
N PHE A 212 -16.74 -7.69 17.85
CA PHE A 212 -16.77 -9.13 18.09
C PHE A 212 -18.18 -9.71 18.08
N GLN A 213 -18.40 -10.67 17.19
CA GLN A 213 -19.57 -11.52 17.15
C GLN A 213 -19.11 -12.98 17.08
N PRO A 214 -19.73 -13.92 17.82
CA PRO A 214 -19.37 -15.33 17.73
C PRO A 214 -19.58 -15.85 16.29
N ASP A 215 -18.50 -16.30 15.68
CA ASP A 215 -18.50 -16.90 14.34
C ASP A 215 -18.05 -18.36 14.44
N PRO A 216 -18.88 -19.34 14.04
CA PRO A 216 -18.51 -20.75 14.06
C PRO A 216 -17.40 -21.12 13.05
N THR A 217 -17.03 -20.20 12.16
CA THR A 217 -15.97 -20.38 11.16
C THR A 217 -14.63 -19.75 11.55
N SER A 218 -14.59 -18.98 12.65
CA SER A 218 -13.39 -18.30 13.13
C SER A 218 -12.90 -18.92 14.44
N ASP A 219 -11.58 -19.07 14.56
CA ASP A 219 -10.91 -19.51 15.79
C ASP A 219 -10.71 -18.34 16.79
N LEU A 220 -11.08 -17.11 16.41
CA LEU A 220 -10.89 -15.94 17.25
C LEU A 220 -11.84 -15.94 18.45
N THR A 221 -11.26 -15.87 19.65
CA THR A 221 -12.00 -15.84 20.91
C THR A 221 -11.83 -14.51 21.64
N LYS A 222 -12.82 -14.15 22.47
CA LYS A 222 -12.75 -12.92 23.29
C LYS A 222 -11.57 -12.91 24.24
N ASP A 223 -11.22 -14.05 24.85
CA ASP A 223 -10.09 -14.13 25.78
C ASP A 223 -8.76 -13.87 25.08
N THR A 224 -8.62 -14.28 23.81
CA THR A 224 -7.44 -13.96 22.99
C THR A 224 -7.32 -12.45 22.78
N ILE A 225 -8.38 -11.77 22.35
CA ILE A 225 -8.36 -10.31 22.13
C ILE A 225 -8.03 -9.57 23.44
N LEU A 226 -8.63 -9.98 24.56
CA LEU A 226 -8.40 -9.37 25.87
C LEU A 226 -6.97 -9.56 26.37
N ASP A 227 -6.31 -10.68 26.08
CA ASP A 227 -4.91 -10.91 26.50
C ASP A 227 -3.97 -9.91 25.80
N TYR A 228 -4.13 -9.73 24.49
CA TYR A 228 -3.37 -8.72 23.73
C TYR A 228 -3.71 -7.30 24.18
N LEU A 229 -4.99 -6.97 24.37
CA LEU A 229 -5.42 -5.65 24.81
C LEU A 229 -4.85 -5.29 26.19
N ALA A 230 -4.88 -6.25 27.12
CA ALA A 230 -4.34 -6.06 28.47
C ALA A 230 -2.82 -5.79 28.42
N TYR A 231 -2.08 -6.59 27.66
CA TYR A 231 -0.64 -6.40 27.52
C TYR A 231 -0.29 -5.09 26.81
N ALA A 232 -0.96 -4.77 25.70
CA ALA A 232 -0.72 -3.55 24.95
C ALA A 232 -1.02 -2.30 25.81
N SER A 233 -2.14 -2.29 26.53
CA SER A 233 -2.49 -1.19 27.44
C SER A 233 -1.46 -1.00 28.56
N TYR A 234 -0.93 -2.11 29.10
CA TYR A 234 0.16 -2.07 30.07
C TYR A 234 1.46 -1.53 29.49
N GLN A 235 1.85 -1.94 28.27
CA GLN A 235 3.05 -1.42 27.63
C GLN A 235 2.95 0.08 27.33
N VAL A 236 1.77 0.56 26.91
CA VAL A 236 1.53 2.00 26.73
C VAL A 236 1.62 2.73 28.08
N TRP A 237 1.15 2.13 29.18
CA TRP A 237 1.31 2.69 30.53
C TRP A 237 2.78 2.82 30.96
N LEU A 238 3.64 1.87 30.57
CA LEU A 238 5.08 1.96 30.84
C LEU A 238 5.81 3.03 30.01
N GLY A 239 5.18 3.54 28.95
CA GLY A 239 5.73 4.55 28.06
C GLY A 239 5.79 5.95 28.70
N GLU A 240 6.45 6.88 28.02
CA GLU A 240 6.65 8.26 28.50
C GLU A 240 5.32 8.99 28.81
N TYR A 241 4.28 8.71 28.02
CA TYR A 241 2.95 9.31 28.17
C TYR A 241 1.91 8.39 28.82
N GLY A 242 2.36 7.35 29.54
CA GLY A 242 1.48 6.45 30.26
C GLY A 242 0.63 7.19 31.31
N THR A 243 -0.68 6.95 31.30
CA THR A 243 -1.62 7.54 32.26
C THR A 243 -2.20 6.47 33.18
N GLN A 244 -2.71 6.87 34.35
CA GLN A 244 -3.41 5.95 35.26
C GLN A 244 -4.57 5.20 34.57
N ASN A 245 -5.18 5.83 33.57
CA ASN A 245 -6.24 5.23 32.76
C ASN A 245 -5.74 4.03 31.94
N ASN A 246 -4.47 4.03 31.49
CA ASN A 246 -3.90 2.92 30.71
C ASN A 246 -3.73 1.65 31.58
N ILE A 247 -3.26 1.79 32.82
CA ILE A 247 -3.15 0.64 33.74
C ILE A 247 -4.53 0.15 34.22
N GLU A 248 -5.48 1.06 34.44
CA GLU A 248 -6.87 0.68 34.73
C GLU A 248 -7.47 -0.15 33.59
N ARG A 249 -7.26 0.26 32.33
CA ARG A 249 -7.69 -0.54 31.16
C ARG A 249 -7.06 -1.93 31.12
N ALA A 250 -5.75 -2.03 31.40
CA ALA A 250 -5.07 -3.33 31.48
C ALA A 250 -5.67 -4.23 32.56
N TYR A 251 -5.99 -3.65 33.73
CA TYR A 251 -6.67 -4.33 34.83
C TYR A 251 -8.08 -4.80 34.43
N GLN A 252 -8.91 -3.92 33.87
CA GLN A 252 -10.28 -4.25 33.46
C GLN A 252 -10.32 -5.32 32.36
N ALA A 253 -9.43 -5.22 31.36
CA ALA A 253 -9.31 -6.25 30.32
C ALA A 253 -8.92 -7.62 30.92
N THR A 254 -8.00 -7.64 31.88
CA THR A 254 -7.59 -8.87 32.59
C THR A 254 -8.71 -9.43 33.47
N LYS A 255 -9.51 -8.57 34.10
CA LYS A 255 -10.66 -8.94 34.93
C LYS A 255 -11.73 -9.63 34.08
N GLU A 256 -12.02 -9.06 32.92
CA GLU A 256 -12.96 -9.64 31.97
C GLU A 256 -12.43 -10.94 31.37
N LEU A 257 -11.13 -11.03 31.08
CA LEU A 257 -10.49 -12.26 30.62
C LEU A 257 -10.69 -13.38 31.64
N LEU A 258 -10.41 -13.14 32.93
CA LEU A 258 -10.59 -14.14 33.98
C LEU A 258 -12.05 -14.50 34.24
N ARG A 259 -13.00 -13.61 33.90
CA ARG A 259 -14.44 -13.94 33.94
C ARG A 259 -14.81 -14.98 32.89
N ILE A 260 -14.17 -14.91 31.72
CA ILE A 260 -14.41 -15.82 30.57
C ILE A 260 -13.60 -17.10 30.73
N ASN A 261 -12.32 -16.98 31.10
CA ASN A 261 -11.36 -18.08 31.24
C ASN A 261 -10.65 -18.00 32.61
N PRO A 262 -11.28 -18.54 33.68
CA PRO A 262 -10.74 -18.46 35.03
C PRO A 262 -9.41 -19.18 35.24
N GLU A 263 -9.07 -20.12 34.37
CA GLU A 263 -7.84 -20.94 34.47
C GLU A 263 -6.65 -20.30 33.72
N HIS A 264 -6.83 -19.13 33.10
CA HIS A 264 -5.79 -18.49 32.31
C HIS A 264 -4.61 -18.02 33.16
N THR A 265 -3.54 -18.83 33.17
CA THR A 265 -2.41 -18.70 34.11
C THR A 265 -1.72 -17.34 34.03
N ARG A 266 -1.55 -16.79 32.82
CA ARG A 266 -0.92 -15.48 32.59
C ARG A 266 -1.77 -14.35 33.18
N ALA A 267 -3.09 -14.39 32.96
CA ALA A 267 -4.00 -13.37 33.45
C ALA A 267 -4.10 -13.38 34.98
N ILE A 268 -4.07 -14.56 35.62
CA ILE A 268 -4.03 -14.67 37.09
C ILE A 268 -2.80 -13.95 37.67
N ASN A 269 -1.65 -14.11 37.03
CA ASN A 269 -0.41 -13.46 37.47
C ASN A 269 -0.42 -11.96 37.17
N ASN A 270 -0.88 -11.56 35.98
CA ASN A 270 -1.01 -10.15 35.60
C ASN A 270 -1.98 -9.41 36.52
N MET A 271 -3.09 -10.03 36.92
CA MET A 271 -4.08 -9.44 37.82
C MET A 271 -3.44 -9.00 39.14
N LYS A 272 -2.73 -9.91 39.82
CA LYS A 272 -2.03 -9.61 41.09
C LYS A 272 -0.98 -8.52 40.91
N PHE A 273 -0.33 -8.50 39.75
CA PHE A 273 0.67 -7.48 39.44
C PHE A 273 0.02 -6.09 39.25
N PHE A 274 -1.05 -6.00 38.46
CA PHE A 274 -1.77 -4.74 38.23
C PHE A 274 -2.39 -4.19 39.50
N GLU A 275 -3.00 -5.03 40.35
CA GLU A 275 -3.51 -4.62 41.67
C GLU A 275 -2.41 -3.95 42.51
N LYS A 276 -1.23 -4.58 42.56
CA LYS A 276 -0.09 -4.04 43.32
C LYS A 276 0.45 -2.73 42.75
N GLU A 277 0.56 -2.61 41.43
CA GLU A 277 1.01 -1.36 40.79
C GLU A 277 -0.02 -0.24 40.95
N MET A 278 -1.31 -0.58 40.90
CA MET A 278 -2.40 0.36 41.17
C MET A 278 -2.39 0.83 42.62
N GLU A 279 -2.21 -0.06 43.60
CA GLU A 279 -2.06 0.31 45.02
C GLU A 279 -0.88 1.26 45.25
N LYS A 280 0.27 1.03 44.59
CA LYS A 280 1.42 1.95 44.66
C LYS A 280 1.09 3.33 44.10
N SER A 281 0.35 3.38 43.00
CA SER A 281 -0.08 4.64 42.36
C SER A 281 -1.21 5.37 43.10
N GLN A 282 -2.06 4.64 43.83
CA GLN A 282 -3.20 5.15 44.62
C GLN A 282 -2.81 5.93 45.88
N ASN A 283 -1.52 6.03 46.22
CA ASN A 283 -1.05 7.04 47.19
C ASN A 283 -1.22 8.49 46.68
N LEU A 284 -1.88 8.72 45.53
CA LEU A 284 -2.26 10.06 45.05
C LEU A 284 -3.76 10.30 44.73
N VAL A 285 -4.65 9.32 44.51
CA VAL A 285 -6.13 9.52 44.40
C VAL A 285 -6.89 8.21 44.72
N ALA A 286 -8.07 8.32 45.34
CA ALA A 286 -8.94 7.25 45.83
C ALA A 286 -9.46 6.25 44.76
N PRO A 287 -9.77 4.99 45.14
CA PRO A 287 -10.24 3.94 44.23
C PRO A 287 -11.64 4.21 43.65
N PRO A 288 -11.93 3.78 42.40
CA PRO A 288 -13.28 3.84 41.84
C PRO A 288 -14.20 2.86 42.56
N LYS A 289 -15.48 3.23 42.74
CA LYS A 289 -16.50 2.36 43.30
C LYS A 289 -16.96 1.33 42.26
N ASP A 290 -17.29 0.14 42.74
CA ASP A 290 -18.04 -0.88 42.00
C ASP A 290 -19.42 -0.32 41.60
N GLU A 291 -19.49 0.32 40.44
CA GLU A 291 -20.73 0.57 39.70
C GLU A 291 -20.66 -0.14 38.35
N ASP A 292 -21.82 -0.56 37.86
CA ASP A 292 -22.04 -1.57 36.82
C ASP A 292 -21.05 -1.55 35.63
N VAL A 293 -20.63 -2.75 35.22
CA VAL A 293 -19.77 -3.06 34.07
C VAL A 293 -20.51 -2.68 32.77
N ALA A 294 -20.60 -1.38 32.50
CA ALA A 294 -20.81 -0.88 31.16
C ALA A 294 -19.50 -1.06 30.39
N SER A 295 -19.60 -1.63 29.19
CA SER A 295 -18.58 -1.75 28.14
C SER A 295 -17.25 -1.04 28.42
N ILE A 296 -16.10 -1.73 28.26
CA ILE A 296 -14.78 -1.09 28.18
C ILE A 296 -14.89 0.07 27.17
N GLU A 297 -15.02 1.30 27.68
CA GLU A 297 -15.16 2.48 26.84
C GLU A 297 -13.81 2.70 26.13
N ARG A 298 -13.88 3.00 24.83
CA ARG A 298 -12.68 3.20 24.01
C ARG A 298 -11.77 4.24 24.65
N GLY A 299 -10.49 3.90 24.68
CA GLY A 299 -9.52 4.71 25.35
C GLY A 299 -8.87 5.79 24.50
N GLU A 300 -8.59 6.94 25.12
CA GLU A 300 -7.53 7.82 24.60
C GLU A 300 -6.17 7.24 25.00
N TYR A 301 -5.39 6.86 23.99
CA TYR A 301 -3.98 6.51 24.10
C TYR A 301 -3.14 7.65 23.51
N LYS A 302 -1.89 7.81 23.95
CA LYS A 302 -0.93 8.76 23.36
C LYS A 302 0.28 8.02 22.81
N ARG A 303 0.71 8.40 21.61
CA ARG A 303 1.89 7.85 20.95
C ARG A 303 3.17 8.40 21.58
N ASP A 304 4.14 7.53 21.85
CA ASP A 304 5.48 7.91 22.32
C ASP A 304 6.37 8.26 21.12
N LEU A 305 6.37 9.55 20.73
CA LEU A 305 7.18 10.07 19.62
C LEU A 305 8.66 10.27 19.99
N ALA A 306 9.03 10.23 21.27
CA ALA A 306 10.42 10.46 21.71
C ALA A 306 11.37 9.34 21.28
N ARG A 307 10.82 8.17 20.94
CA ARG A 307 11.56 7.01 20.42
C ARG A 307 11.68 6.98 18.91
N ASP A 308 11.11 7.97 18.20
CA ASP A 308 11.16 8.00 16.75
C ASP A 308 12.56 8.34 16.23
N TYR A 309 12.96 7.69 15.14
CA TYR A 309 14.25 7.97 14.50
C TYR A 309 14.20 9.18 13.57
N LEU A 310 13.00 9.67 13.23
CA LEU A 310 12.78 10.89 12.45
C LEU A 310 12.47 12.07 13.38
N PRO A 311 13.44 12.98 13.62
CA PRO A 311 13.22 14.13 14.52
C PRO A 311 12.13 15.09 14.03
N GLU A 312 11.84 15.06 12.72
CA GLU A 312 10.89 15.95 12.05
C GLU A 312 9.55 15.27 11.73
N ARG A 313 9.26 14.11 12.36
CA ARG A 313 8.05 13.32 12.08
C ARG A 313 6.75 14.10 12.32
N GLU A 314 6.64 14.80 13.43
CA GLU A 314 5.43 15.57 13.78
C GLU A 314 5.11 16.61 12.69
N ILE A 315 6.10 17.39 12.26
CA ILE A 315 5.93 18.39 11.19
C ILE A 315 5.59 17.71 9.86
N TYR A 316 6.24 16.58 9.56
CA TYR A 316 5.95 15.80 8.36
C TYR A 316 4.49 15.31 8.31
N GLU A 317 3.99 14.73 9.41
CA GLU A 317 2.62 14.23 9.53
C GLU A 317 1.60 15.38 9.39
N LEU A 318 1.80 16.51 10.09
CA LEU A 318 0.95 17.70 9.96
C LEU A 318 0.87 18.20 8.51
N LEU A 319 2.01 18.30 7.81
CA LEU A 319 2.01 18.72 6.41
C LEU A 319 1.30 17.71 5.51
N CYS A 320 1.38 16.42 5.79
CA CYS A 320 0.64 15.40 5.06
C CYS A 320 -0.87 15.52 5.29
N GLN A 321 -1.29 15.83 6.53
CA GLN A 321 -2.67 16.11 6.93
C GLN A 321 -3.22 17.44 6.36
N ALA A 322 -2.38 18.21 5.64
CA ALA A 322 -2.69 19.55 5.15
C ALA A 322 -2.87 20.60 6.26
N GLU A 323 -2.34 20.31 7.44
CA GLU A 323 -2.22 21.27 8.53
C GLU A 323 -0.91 22.05 8.37
N GLN A 324 -0.98 23.37 8.57
CA GLN A 324 0.19 24.23 8.49
C GLN A 324 0.48 24.80 9.88
N PRO A 325 1.59 24.37 10.53
CA PRO A 325 1.98 24.93 11.81
C PRO A 325 2.17 26.45 11.73
N ASP A 326 1.75 27.17 12.77
CA ASP A 326 1.79 28.64 12.79
C ASP A 326 3.18 29.22 12.49
N MET A 327 4.24 28.51 12.87
CA MET A 327 5.63 28.90 12.61
C MET A 327 5.97 28.99 11.10
N PHE A 328 5.18 28.34 10.24
CA PHE A 328 5.36 28.36 8.79
C PHE A 328 4.40 29.29 8.05
N ASN A 329 3.60 30.09 8.77
CA ASN A 329 2.70 31.05 8.16
C ASN A 329 3.46 32.06 7.27
N ILE A 330 3.08 32.11 6.00
CA ILE A 330 3.70 33.00 5.03
C ILE A 330 3.22 34.43 5.29
N THR A 331 4.16 35.33 5.57
CA THR A 331 3.82 36.76 5.76
C THR A 331 3.26 37.37 4.48
N PRO A 332 2.40 38.41 4.55
CA PRO A 332 1.87 39.08 3.35
C PRO A 332 2.97 39.59 2.40
N SER A 333 4.11 40.01 2.95
CA SER A 333 5.27 40.45 2.16
C SER A 333 5.93 39.32 1.38
N ARG A 334 5.92 38.09 1.90
CA ARG A 334 6.40 36.90 1.19
C ARG A 334 5.37 36.44 0.16
N ALA A 335 4.10 36.37 0.56
CA ALA A 335 2.98 35.94 -0.28
C ALA A 335 2.83 36.76 -1.57
N LYS A 336 3.16 38.06 -1.55
CA LYS A 336 3.10 38.92 -2.76
C LYS A 336 3.99 38.44 -3.92
N HIS A 337 4.98 37.58 -3.67
CA HIS A 337 5.85 37.02 -4.69
C HIS A 337 5.30 35.73 -5.31
N LEU A 338 4.33 35.08 -4.65
CA LEU A 338 3.70 33.86 -5.13
C LEU A 338 2.66 34.23 -6.18
N LYS A 339 2.97 33.97 -7.45
CA LYS A 339 2.16 34.39 -8.59
C LYS A 339 2.16 33.35 -9.70
N CYS A 340 1.02 33.26 -10.38
CA CYS A 340 0.89 32.54 -11.65
C CYS A 340 1.21 33.48 -12.82
N ARG A 341 1.94 32.99 -13.83
CA ARG A 341 2.28 33.74 -15.03
C ARG A 341 2.52 32.82 -16.23
N TYR A 342 2.35 33.37 -17.42
CA TYR A 342 2.90 32.79 -18.64
C TYR A 342 4.41 33.08 -18.69
N PHE A 343 5.22 32.03 -18.80
CA PHE A 343 6.66 32.08 -18.68
C PHE A 343 7.33 31.70 -19.99
N THR A 344 8.26 32.55 -20.45
CA THR A 344 8.95 32.39 -21.73
C THR A 344 10.44 32.10 -21.59
N ASN A 345 10.95 31.94 -20.36
CA ASN A 345 12.37 31.71 -20.04
C ASN A 345 13.34 32.56 -20.88
N ASN A 346 13.44 33.86 -20.60
CA ASN A 346 14.29 34.79 -21.34
C ASN A 346 14.02 34.80 -22.85
N ASN A 347 12.75 34.80 -23.24
CA ASN A 347 12.31 34.81 -24.64
C ASN A 347 12.83 33.61 -25.45
N HIS A 348 12.88 32.43 -24.84
CA HIS A 348 13.22 31.19 -25.52
C HIS A 348 12.31 30.99 -26.75
N PRO A 349 12.85 30.72 -27.96
CA PRO A 349 12.08 30.78 -29.20
C PRO A 349 10.81 29.91 -29.20
N ARG A 350 10.87 28.72 -28.59
CA ARG A 350 9.70 27.82 -28.52
C ARG A 350 8.65 28.32 -27.53
N LEU A 351 9.08 28.94 -26.42
CA LEU A 351 8.17 29.43 -25.39
C LEU A 351 7.57 30.81 -25.74
N LEU A 352 8.10 31.50 -26.75
CA LEU A 352 7.41 32.67 -27.32
C LEU A 352 6.13 32.27 -28.08
N LEU A 353 6.15 31.12 -28.73
CA LEU A 353 4.99 30.59 -29.47
C LEU A 353 3.99 29.88 -28.55
N ALA A 354 4.49 29.18 -27.54
CA ALA A 354 3.70 28.48 -26.54
C ALA A 354 4.27 28.73 -25.14
N PRO A 355 3.93 29.87 -24.50
CA PRO A 355 4.39 30.17 -23.15
C PRO A 355 3.96 29.12 -22.14
N GLN A 356 4.89 28.73 -21.26
CA GLN A 356 4.61 27.74 -20.23
C GLN A 356 3.83 28.38 -19.08
N LYS A 357 2.75 27.74 -18.62
CA LYS A 357 2.05 28.15 -17.40
C LYS A 357 2.92 27.84 -16.19
N LEU A 358 3.32 28.86 -15.45
CA LEU A 358 4.21 28.77 -14.29
C LEU A 358 3.54 29.37 -13.07
N GLU A 359 3.56 28.64 -11.97
CA GLU A 359 3.19 29.12 -10.64
C GLU A 359 4.39 29.06 -9.72
N GLN A 360 4.65 30.13 -8.98
CA GLN A 360 5.60 30.09 -7.87
C GLN A 360 4.84 29.79 -6.58
N VAL A 361 5.01 28.57 -6.09
CA VAL A 361 4.30 28.03 -4.92
C VAL A 361 5.04 28.28 -3.60
N PHE A 362 6.34 28.56 -3.66
CA PHE A 362 7.12 28.93 -2.49
C PHE A 362 8.23 29.94 -2.84
N ASP A 363 8.61 30.78 -1.87
CA ASP A 363 9.56 31.89 -2.08
C ASP A 363 11.00 31.57 -1.67
N LYS A 364 11.22 30.81 -0.58
CA LYS A 364 12.55 30.40 -0.11
C LYS A 364 12.55 29.00 0.55
N PRO A 365 13.09 27.96 -0.10
CA PRO A 365 13.68 27.98 -1.44
C PRO A 365 12.60 28.24 -2.49
N LYS A 366 13.00 28.76 -3.64
CA LYS A 366 12.04 28.99 -4.73
C LYS A 366 11.57 27.64 -5.25
N MET A 367 10.26 27.43 -5.20
CA MET A 367 9.60 26.25 -5.74
C MET A 367 8.59 26.69 -6.78
N TRP A 368 8.55 25.95 -7.87
CA TRP A 368 7.71 26.25 -9.01
C TRP A 368 6.90 25.05 -9.46
N ILE A 369 5.69 25.31 -9.92
CA ILE A 369 4.85 24.33 -10.62
C ILE A 369 4.71 24.77 -12.06
N PHE A 370 5.11 23.89 -12.99
CA PHE A 370 4.86 24.02 -14.41
C PHE A 370 3.57 23.26 -14.75
N HIS A 371 2.49 24.01 -14.94
CA HIS A 371 1.15 23.45 -15.20
C HIS A 371 1.01 22.90 -16.62
N ASN A 372 0.41 21.72 -16.78
CA ASN A 372 0.22 21.07 -18.09
C ASN A 372 1.53 20.90 -18.88
N ILE A 373 2.65 20.65 -18.19
CA ILE A 373 3.95 20.40 -18.83
C ILE A 373 3.98 19.03 -19.50
N LEU A 374 3.19 18.05 -19.05
CA LEU A 374 2.97 16.76 -19.72
C LEU A 374 1.52 16.63 -20.20
N THR A 375 1.35 15.99 -21.36
CA THR A 375 0.02 15.67 -21.91
C THR A 375 -0.38 14.23 -21.61
N ASP A 376 -1.69 13.95 -21.57
CA ASP A 376 -2.21 12.59 -21.32
C ASP A 376 -1.62 11.50 -22.24
N PRO A 377 -1.48 11.72 -23.57
CA PRO A 377 -0.86 10.73 -24.44
C PRO A 377 0.63 10.51 -24.15
N GLU A 378 1.35 11.56 -23.73
CA GLU A 378 2.76 11.43 -23.34
C GLU A 378 2.90 10.63 -22.04
N MET A 379 2.06 10.93 -21.05
CA MET A 379 2.04 10.21 -19.77
C MET A 379 1.69 8.73 -19.98
N LYS A 380 0.73 8.40 -20.85
CA LYS A 380 0.39 7.01 -21.17
C LYS A 380 1.61 6.26 -21.72
N VAL A 381 2.29 6.84 -22.70
CA VAL A 381 3.49 6.21 -23.30
C VAL A 381 4.60 6.00 -22.27
N ILE A 382 4.82 6.98 -21.38
CA ILE A 382 5.82 6.84 -20.31
C ILE A 382 5.47 5.68 -19.37
N LYS A 383 4.20 5.58 -18.95
CA LYS A 383 3.72 4.49 -18.08
C LYS A 383 3.81 3.13 -18.77
N ASP A 384 3.37 3.02 -20.02
CA ASP A 384 3.41 1.76 -20.79
C ASP A 384 4.85 1.23 -20.94
N LEU A 385 5.83 2.12 -21.15
CA LEU A 385 7.25 1.75 -21.24
C LEU A 385 7.84 1.33 -19.88
N ALA A 386 7.39 1.96 -18.80
CA ALA A 386 7.91 1.76 -17.45
C ALA A 386 7.34 0.51 -16.76
N GLN A 387 6.05 0.24 -16.90
CA GLN A 387 5.32 -0.82 -16.20
C GLN A 387 6.02 -2.19 -16.22
N PRO A 388 6.47 -2.76 -17.36
CA PRO A 388 7.12 -4.07 -17.37
C PRO A 388 8.51 -4.08 -16.69
N ARG A 389 9.10 -2.91 -16.48
CA ARG A 389 10.45 -2.72 -15.91
C ARG A 389 10.39 -2.27 -14.45
N LEU A 390 9.21 -2.07 -13.87
CA LEU A 390 9.06 -1.69 -12.47
C LEU A 390 9.71 -2.75 -11.58
N ARG A 391 10.62 -2.32 -10.72
CA ARG A 391 11.27 -3.14 -9.70
C ARG A 391 11.20 -2.40 -8.37
N ARG A 392 11.27 -3.13 -7.27
CA ARG A 392 11.29 -2.56 -5.92
C ARG A 392 12.36 -1.48 -5.85
N SER A 393 11.95 -0.27 -5.45
CA SER A 393 12.90 0.83 -5.26
C SER A 393 13.84 0.48 -4.11
N THR A 394 15.13 0.38 -4.41
CA THR A 394 16.18 0.20 -3.40
C THR A 394 16.74 1.55 -2.98
N ALA A 395 17.24 1.61 -1.77
CA ALA A 395 18.00 2.75 -1.28
C ALA A 395 19.38 2.29 -0.81
N ARG A 396 20.35 3.19 -0.91
CA ARG A 396 21.72 2.86 -0.52
C ARG A 396 21.81 2.85 1.00
N ASN A 397 22.04 1.70 1.59
CA ASN A 397 22.27 1.55 3.01
C ASN A 397 23.58 2.28 3.38
N LEU A 398 23.51 3.20 4.35
CA LEU A 398 24.63 4.05 4.75
C LEU A 398 25.73 3.28 5.51
N ILE A 399 25.39 2.12 6.09
CA ILE A 399 26.30 1.27 6.86
C ILE A 399 26.98 0.26 5.93
N THR A 400 26.19 -0.48 5.14
CA THR A 400 26.72 -1.54 4.25
C THR A 400 27.21 -1.00 2.90
N GLY A 401 26.75 0.20 2.52
CA GLY A 401 27.04 0.82 1.22
C GLY A 401 26.30 0.16 0.05
N GLN A 402 25.54 -0.91 0.29
CA GLN A 402 24.79 -1.68 -0.71
C GLN A 402 23.38 -1.11 -0.93
N TYR A 403 22.77 -1.44 -2.06
CA TYR A 403 21.38 -1.08 -2.35
C TYR A 403 20.45 -2.17 -1.80
N GLU A 404 19.64 -1.81 -0.80
CA GLU A 404 18.72 -2.72 -0.12
C GLU A 404 17.29 -2.15 -0.17
N PRO A 405 16.24 -2.99 -0.19
CA PRO A 405 14.86 -2.54 0.03
C PRO A 405 14.77 -1.81 1.37
N ALA A 406 14.19 -0.61 1.37
CA ALA A 406 14.17 0.25 2.53
C ALA A 406 12.74 0.49 3.02
N PHE A 407 12.50 0.26 4.31
CA PHE A 407 11.19 0.51 4.95
C PHE A 407 10.71 1.97 4.80
N TYR A 408 11.65 2.91 4.62
CA TYR A 408 11.42 4.34 4.42
C TYR A 408 11.09 4.76 2.97
N ARG A 409 11.10 3.81 2.01
CA ARG A 409 10.73 4.08 0.61
C ARG A 409 9.94 2.91 0.03
N ILE A 410 8.62 3.07 0.00
CA ILE A 410 7.70 2.05 -0.52
C ILE A 410 7.19 2.46 -1.89
N SER A 411 7.87 1.98 -2.92
CA SER A 411 7.49 2.17 -4.33
C SER A 411 8.19 1.15 -5.23
N LYS A 412 7.71 1.02 -6.48
CA LYS A 412 8.49 0.44 -7.57
C LYS A 412 8.94 1.54 -8.53
N SER A 413 10.14 1.40 -9.09
CA SER A 413 10.68 2.33 -10.06
C SER A 413 11.24 1.65 -11.30
N ALA A 414 11.25 2.39 -12.40
CA ALA A 414 11.85 2.03 -13.67
C ALA A 414 12.60 3.25 -14.22
N TRP A 415 13.57 3.03 -15.09
CA TRP A 415 14.38 4.07 -15.69
C TRP A 415 14.25 4.02 -17.21
N LEU A 416 14.00 5.19 -17.81
CA LEU A 416 13.78 5.35 -19.24
C LEU A 416 14.81 6.30 -19.84
N GLN A 417 15.51 5.82 -20.88
CA GLN A 417 16.57 6.59 -21.51
C GLN A 417 16.00 7.52 -22.59
N GLY A 418 16.65 8.66 -22.81
CA GLY A 418 16.15 9.70 -23.72
C GLY A 418 16.01 9.24 -25.18
N TRP A 419 16.79 8.25 -25.61
CA TRP A 419 16.74 7.71 -26.98
C TRP A 419 15.70 6.62 -27.19
N GLU A 420 15.16 6.02 -26.13
CA GLU A 420 14.23 4.87 -26.23
C GLU A 420 12.94 5.22 -26.94
N HIS A 421 12.45 6.45 -26.76
CA HIS A 421 11.23 6.88 -27.42
C HIS A 421 11.20 8.39 -27.67
N LYS A 422 10.58 8.79 -28.79
CA LYS A 422 10.44 10.20 -29.19
C LYS A 422 9.74 11.07 -28.15
N VAL A 423 8.84 10.48 -27.35
CA VAL A 423 8.16 11.18 -26.24
C VAL A 423 9.16 11.57 -25.16
N ILE A 424 10.01 10.64 -24.70
CA ILE A 424 11.00 10.90 -23.66
C ILE A 424 11.97 12.00 -24.11
N ARG A 425 12.42 11.94 -25.37
CA ARG A 425 13.26 12.98 -25.97
C ARG A 425 12.59 14.35 -25.96
N ARG A 426 11.31 14.44 -26.33
CA ARG A 426 10.55 15.70 -26.32
C ARG A 426 10.35 16.23 -24.90
N VAL A 427 10.12 15.35 -23.93
CA VAL A 427 10.00 15.74 -22.51
C VAL A 427 11.33 16.31 -22.00
N ASN A 428 12.46 15.63 -22.23
CA ASN A 428 13.79 16.17 -21.87
C ASN A 428 14.03 17.55 -22.49
N GLN A 429 13.72 17.70 -23.79
CA GLN A 429 13.86 18.99 -24.46
C GLN A 429 12.96 20.07 -23.83
N ARG A 430 11.73 19.72 -23.43
CA ARG A 430 10.81 20.65 -22.77
C ARG A 430 11.35 21.08 -21.39
N VAL A 431 11.96 20.16 -20.64
CA VAL A 431 12.64 20.49 -19.36
C VAL A 431 13.78 21.46 -19.59
N GLU A 432 14.62 21.24 -20.60
CA GLU A 432 15.69 22.17 -20.97
C GLU A 432 15.15 23.56 -21.30
N ASP A 433 14.08 23.63 -22.09
CA ASP A 433 13.48 24.90 -22.51
C ASP A 433 12.95 25.72 -21.32
N VAL A 434 12.27 25.07 -20.37
CA VAL A 434 11.64 25.77 -19.24
C VAL A 434 12.61 26.05 -18.09
N THR A 435 13.66 25.25 -17.93
CA THR A 435 14.66 25.45 -16.86
C THR A 435 15.86 26.27 -17.31
N GLY A 436 16.17 26.25 -18.62
CA GLY A 436 17.41 26.77 -19.19
C GLY A 436 18.63 25.86 -18.95
N LEU A 437 18.48 24.78 -18.20
CA LEU A 437 19.56 23.84 -17.86
C LEU A 437 19.70 22.78 -18.97
N THR A 438 20.93 22.43 -19.34
CA THR A 438 21.16 21.36 -20.32
C THR A 438 20.75 19.99 -19.77
N MET A 439 20.17 19.13 -20.60
CA MET A 439 19.88 17.74 -20.23
C MET A 439 21.03 16.77 -20.55
N GLU A 440 22.14 17.24 -21.12
CA GLU A 440 23.26 16.38 -21.57
C GLU A 440 23.85 15.50 -20.44
N THR A 441 23.94 16.05 -19.24
CA THR A 441 24.47 15.37 -18.04
C THR A 441 23.37 14.95 -17.07
N ALA A 442 22.11 15.17 -17.41
CA ALA A 442 20.98 14.83 -16.55
C ALA A 442 20.73 13.31 -16.54
N GLU A 443 20.24 12.79 -15.41
CA GLU A 443 19.96 11.36 -15.27
C GLU A 443 18.83 10.90 -16.20
N GLU A 444 18.69 9.59 -16.34
CA GLU A 444 17.56 8.96 -17.03
C GLU A 444 16.24 9.35 -16.38
N LEU A 445 15.14 9.28 -17.14
CA LEU A 445 13.83 9.60 -16.62
C LEU A 445 13.39 8.47 -15.69
N GLN A 446 13.40 8.72 -14.38
CA GLN A 446 12.92 7.74 -13.40
C GLN A 446 11.39 7.82 -13.38
N VAL A 447 10.72 6.68 -13.51
CA VAL A 447 9.27 6.54 -13.36
C VAL A 447 9.00 5.74 -12.11
N VAL A 448 8.08 6.23 -11.27
CA VAL A 448 7.77 5.63 -9.96
C VAL A 448 6.27 5.42 -9.86
N ASN A 449 5.87 4.23 -9.40
CA ASN A 449 4.52 3.95 -8.94
C ASN A 449 4.55 3.66 -7.43
N TYR A 450 3.68 4.34 -6.69
CA TYR A 450 3.48 4.11 -5.27
C TYR A 450 2.31 3.13 -5.08
N GLY A 451 2.58 2.06 -4.34
CA GLY A 451 1.59 1.09 -3.89
C GLY A 451 0.79 1.56 -2.67
N MET A 452 0.16 0.61 -1.96
CA MET A 452 -0.60 0.87 -0.74
C MET A 452 0.30 1.48 0.33
N GLY A 453 -0.08 2.65 0.87
CA GLY A 453 0.75 3.40 1.83
C GLY A 453 2.14 3.77 1.28
N GLY A 454 2.30 3.76 -0.04
CA GLY A 454 3.56 4.05 -0.71
C GLY A 454 3.99 5.49 -0.44
N HIS A 455 5.20 5.66 0.09
CA HIS A 455 5.74 6.94 0.53
C HIS A 455 7.26 6.97 0.29
N TYR A 456 7.85 8.14 0.53
CA TYR A 456 9.30 8.30 0.62
C TYR A 456 9.59 9.28 1.75
N GLU A 457 10.21 8.81 2.81
CA GLU A 457 10.58 9.63 3.98
C GLU A 457 11.48 10.83 3.62
N PRO A 458 11.56 11.84 4.52
CA PRO A 458 12.37 13.03 4.31
C PRO A 458 13.82 12.74 3.87
N HIS A 459 14.19 13.22 2.69
CA HIS A 459 15.51 13.02 2.09
C HIS A 459 15.97 14.26 1.32
N PHE A 460 17.23 14.19 0.87
CA PHE A 460 17.81 15.14 -0.07
C PHE A 460 18.04 14.46 -1.40
N ASP A 461 17.86 15.20 -2.49
CA ASP A 461 18.22 14.71 -3.82
C ASP A 461 19.71 14.87 -4.12
N PHE A 462 20.39 15.82 -3.49
CA PHE A 462 21.83 16.05 -3.64
C PHE A 462 22.62 15.18 -2.65
N ALA A 463 23.89 14.89 -3.01
CA ALA A 463 24.81 14.22 -2.09
C ALA A 463 25.38 15.21 -1.08
N ARG A 464 25.40 14.82 0.19
CA ARG A 464 25.96 15.63 1.28
C ARG A 464 27.48 15.57 1.32
N LYS A 465 28.11 16.48 2.06
CA LYS A 465 29.59 16.56 2.15
C LYS A 465 30.22 15.27 2.70
N GLU A 466 29.47 14.55 3.51
CA GLU A 466 29.86 13.27 4.12
C GLU A 466 29.78 12.10 3.11
N GLU A 467 29.09 12.28 1.98
CA GLU A 467 28.81 11.24 0.97
C GLU A 467 29.81 11.31 -0.20
N VAL A 468 31.10 11.19 0.13
CA VAL A 468 32.27 11.49 -0.73
C VAL A 468 32.27 10.78 -2.09
N ASN A 469 31.52 9.68 -2.25
CA ASN A 469 31.53 8.85 -3.48
C ASN A 469 30.20 8.83 -4.25
N ALA A 470 29.18 9.60 -3.85
CA ALA A 470 27.81 9.44 -4.37
C ALA A 470 27.68 9.55 -5.91
N PHE A 471 28.42 10.45 -6.55
CA PHE A 471 28.38 10.67 -8.01
C PHE A 471 29.72 10.45 -8.72
N LYS A 472 30.69 9.86 -8.02
CA LYS A 472 32.07 9.72 -8.52
C LYS A 472 32.15 8.81 -9.75
N SER A 473 31.29 7.79 -9.83
CA SER A 473 31.21 6.88 -10.98
C SER A 473 30.55 7.50 -12.21
N LEU A 474 29.58 8.40 -12.02
CA LEU A 474 28.91 9.11 -13.10
C LEU A 474 29.80 10.23 -13.67
N GLY A 475 30.62 10.85 -12.83
CA GLY A 475 31.47 11.95 -13.23
C GLY A 475 30.68 13.19 -13.68
N THR A 476 29.39 13.28 -13.36
CA THR A 476 28.50 14.38 -13.77
C THR A 476 28.40 15.49 -12.71
N GLY A 477 28.99 15.28 -11.53
CA GLY A 477 28.90 16.20 -10.39
C GLY A 477 27.59 16.01 -9.60
N ASN A 478 27.31 16.90 -8.66
CA ASN A 478 26.13 16.80 -7.79
C ASN A 478 24.82 17.19 -8.53
N ARG A 479 23.66 16.77 -8.01
CA ARG A 479 22.35 17.10 -8.57
C ARG A 479 21.96 18.52 -8.19
N ILE A 480 21.93 19.44 -9.16
CA ILE A 480 21.66 20.86 -8.94
C ILE A 480 20.18 21.19 -8.80
N ALA A 481 19.31 20.38 -9.40
CA ALA A 481 17.89 20.64 -9.49
C ALA A 481 17.11 19.35 -9.73
N THR A 482 15.86 19.37 -9.31
CA THR A 482 14.90 18.28 -9.51
C THR A 482 13.69 18.81 -10.26
N MET A 483 13.28 18.06 -11.28
CA MET A 483 11.97 18.19 -11.91
C MET A 483 11.16 16.92 -11.62
N LEU A 484 10.08 17.07 -10.86
CA LEU A 484 9.17 16.00 -10.47
C LEU A 484 7.84 16.16 -11.21
N PHE A 485 7.55 15.27 -12.15
CA PHE A 485 6.28 15.24 -12.88
C PHE A 485 5.23 14.41 -12.13
N TYR A 486 4.02 14.94 -12.05
CA TYR A 486 2.86 14.20 -11.57
C TYR A 486 2.09 13.62 -12.77
N MET A 487 1.97 12.30 -12.84
CA MET A 487 1.37 11.60 -13.99
C MET A 487 0.02 10.94 -13.70
N SER A 488 -0.52 11.15 -12.51
CA SER A 488 -1.88 10.76 -12.14
C SER A 488 -2.46 11.77 -11.17
N ASP A 489 -3.79 11.86 -11.15
CA ASP A 489 -4.51 12.54 -10.10
C ASP A 489 -4.54 11.62 -8.88
N VAL A 490 -4.27 12.18 -7.71
CA VAL A 490 -4.33 11.48 -6.42
C VAL A 490 -5.53 12.02 -5.67
N GLU A 491 -6.48 11.16 -5.33
CA GLU A 491 -7.74 11.55 -4.70
C GLU A 491 -7.52 12.09 -3.28
N ALA A 492 -6.67 11.42 -2.50
CA ALA A 492 -6.28 11.87 -1.18
C ALA A 492 -4.84 11.45 -0.82
N GLY A 493 -4.15 12.32 -0.08
CA GLY A 493 -2.76 12.11 0.32
C GLY A 493 -1.76 12.33 -0.83
N GLY A 494 -0.59 11.70 -0.73
CA GLY A 494 0.39 11.71 -1.82
C GLY A 494 1.09 13.04 -2.11
N ALA A 495 0.95 14.07 -1.27
CA ALA A 495 1.63 15.35 -1.43
C ALA A 495 3.17 15.22 -1.39
N THR A 496 3.88 16.15 -2.02
CA THR A 496 5.31 16.35 -1.80
C THR A 496 5.49 17.45 -0.76
N VAL A 497 6.06 17.14 0.39
CA VAL A 497 6.18 18.08 1.53
C VAL A 497 7.64 18.40 1.82
N PHE A 498 7.90 19.59 2.33
CA PHE A 498 9.23 20.09 2.72
C PHE A 498 9.19 20.49 4.20
N PRO A 499 9.48 19.54 5.13
CA PRO A 499 9.28 19.75 6.57
C PRO A 499 10.05 20.94 7.15
N GLN A 500 11.23 21.24 6.61
CA GLN A 500 12.09 22.32 7.11
C GLN A 500 11.54 23.73 6.87
N VAL A 501 10.59 23.87 5.93
CA VAL A 501 10.01 25.17 5.56
C VAL A 501 8.48 25.19 5.60
N GLY A 502 7.85 24.05 5.91
CA GLY A 502 6.40 23.92 5.93
C GLY A 502 5.74 24.03 4.56
N ALA A 503 6.46 23.73 3.47
CA ALA A 503 5.90 23.79 2.12
C ALA A 503 5.23 22.46 1.75
N ARG A 504 4.11 22.54 1.03
CA ARG A 504 3.31 21.39 0.59
C ARG A 504 2.91 21.56 -0.86
N LEU A 505 3.30 20.60 -1.70
CA LEU A 505 2.98 20.55 -3.13
C LEU A 505 1.97 19.44 -3.37
N VAL A 506 0.76 19.79 -3.81
CA VAL A 506 -0.30 18.84 -4.12
C VAL A 506 -0.08 18.29 -5.54
N PRO A 507 -0.16 16.96 -5.76
CA PRO A 507 -0.02 16.38 -7.09
C PRO A 507 -1.16 16.84 -7.99
N GLU A 508 -0.82 17.41 -9.15
CA GLU A 508 -1.77 17.73 -10.20
C GLU A 508 -1.33 17.02 -11.49
N LYS A 509 -2.18 16.15 -12.04
CA LYS A 509 -1.84 15.37 -13.22
C LYS A 509 -1.40 16.28 -14.38
N GLY A 510 -0.27 15.95 -14.98
CA GLY A 510 0.33 16.70 -16.08
C GLY A 510 1.17 17.90 -15.63
N ALA A 511 1.20 18.24 -14.35
CA ALA A 511 2.07 19.29 -13.81
C ALA A 511 3.48 18.77 -13.47
N GLY A 512 4.45 19.68 -13.38
CA GLY A 512 5.83 19.39 -12.97
C GLY A 512 6.31 20.35 -11.89
N ALA A 513 6.67 19.82 -10.73
CA ALA A 513 7.30 20.57 -9.66
C ALA A 513 8.80 20.71 -9.90
N PHE A 514 9.34 21.91 -9.67
CA PHE A 514 10.74 22.21 -9.89
C PHE A 514 11.32 23.02 -8.73
N TRP A 515 12.49 22.59 -8.27
CA TRP A 515 13.30 23.31 -7.28
C TRP A 515 14.79 23.07 -7.54
N TYR A 516 15.61 23.96 -7.00
CA TYR A 516 17.06 23.82 -7.01
C TYR A 516 17.50 23.16 -5.72
N ASN A 517 18.30 22.09 -5.82
CA ASN A 517 18.86 21.36 -4.68
C ASN A 517 20.14 22.01 -4.15
N LEU A 518 20.87 22.73 -5.01
CA LEU A 518 22.10 23.42 -4.67
C LEU A 518 21.94 24.93 -4.86
N PHE A 519 22.57 25.71 -3.98
CA PHE A 519 22.87 27.13 -4.21
C PHE A 519 23.80 27.30 -5.41
N LYS A 520 23.93 28.53 -5.92
CA LYS A 520 24.80 28.80 -7.08
C LYS A 520 26.29 28.63 -6.78
N ASN A 521 26.68 28.59 -5.51
CA ASN A 521 28.04 28.27 -5.10
C ASN A 521 28.33 26.74 -5.10
N GLY A 522 27.32 25.91 -5.37
CA GLY A 522 27.41 24.45 -5.38
C GLY A 522 27.14 23.77 -4.03
N GLU A 523 26.91 24.54 -2.96
CA GLU A 523 26.51 23.97 -1.67
C GLU A 523 25.06 23.50 -1.67
N GLY A 524 24.79 22.43 -0.93
CA GLY A 524 23.45 21.87 -0.78
C GLY A 524 22.52 22.77 0.02
N ASP A 525 21.32 23.01 -0.50
CA ASP A 525 20.29 23.76 0.22
C ASP A 525 19.53 22.83 1.17
N MET A 526 19.84 22.94 2.46
CA MET A 526 19.22 22.12 3.51
C MET A 526 17.70 22.34 3.63
N LEU A 527 17.16 23.44 3.11
CA LEU A 527 15.72 23.71 3.09
C LEU A 527 14.96 22.89 2.04
N THR A 528 15.68 22.19 1.15
CA THR A 528 15.10 21.32 0.11
C THR A 528 14.86 19.89 0.58
N ARG A 529 15.06 19.63 1.88
CA ARG A 529 14.70 18.36 2.50
C ARG A 529 13.22 18.10 2.30
N HIS A 530 12.88 17.02 1.61
CA HIS A 530 11.52 16.76 1.18
C HIS A 530 11.15 15.30 1.27
N ALA A 531 9.85 15.05 1.30
CA ALA A 531 9.26 13.73 1.41
C ALA A 531 8.06 13.60 0.48
N ALA A 532 7.73 12.36 0.12
CA ALA A 532 6.45 12.03 -0.49
C ALA A 532 5.55 11.45 0.59
N CYS A 533 4.47 12.17 0.92
CA CYS A 533 3.43 11.67 1.81
C CYS A 533 2.84 10.36 1.27
N PRO A 534 2.38 9.45 2.14
CA PRO A 534 1.74 8.21 1.72
C PRO A 534 0.51 8.50 0.86
N VAL A 535 0.24 7.66 -0.14
CA VAL A 535 -1.02 7.76 -0.89
C VAL A 535 -2.13 7.19 -0.02
N LEU A 536 -3.13 8.01 0.31
CA LEU A 536 -4.26 7.59 1.12
C LEU A 536 -5.35 6.96 0.24
N VAL A 537 -5.73 7.63 -0.85
CA VAL A 537 -6.69 7.11 -1.83
C VAL A 537 -6.23 7.47 -3.25
N GLY A 538 -6.38 6.51 -4.16
CA GLY A 538 -6.00 6.63 -5.57
C GLY A 538 -4.63 6.03 -5.87
N SER A 539 -4.08 6.33 -7.06
CA SER A 539 -2.78 5.84 -7.51
C SER A 539 -1.85 6.99 -7.84
N LYS A 540 -0.64 6.98 -7.28
CA LYS A 540 0.38 8.02 -7.56
C LYS A 540 1.44 7.48 -8.50
N TRP A 541 1.44 8.03 -9.71
CA TRP A 541 2.51 7.90 -10.69
C TRP A 541 3.26 9.20 -10.75
N VAL A 542 4.57 9.14 -10.57
CA VAL A 542 5.44 10.31 -10.74
C VAL A 542 6.62 9.96 -11.61
N SER A 543 7.26 11.01 -12.14
CA SER A 543 8.53 10.85 -12.81
C SER A 543 9.54 11.89 -12.38
N ASN A 544 10.71 11.44 -11.93
CA ASN A 544 11.82 12.29 -11.54
C ASN A 544 12.79 12.49 -12.70
N LYS A 545 13.24 13.73 -12.86
CA LYS A 545 14.35 14.11 -13.71
C LYS A 545 15.34 14.92 -12.89
N TRP A 546 16.46 14.28 -12.55
CA TRP A 546 17.56 14.92 -11.84
C TRP A 546 18.56 15.53 -12.81
N ILE A 547 18.93 16.78 -12.57
CA ILE A 547 19.83 17.56 -13.42
C ILE A 547 21.13 17.79 -12.66
N HIS A 548 22.26 17.50 -13.29
CA HIS A 548 23.59 17.62 -12.68
C HIS A 548 24.26 18.99 -12.96
N GLU A 549 25.23 19.35 -12.12
CA GLU A 549 25.97 20.62 -12.22
C GLU A 549 26.88 20.72 -13.45
N ARG A 550 27.48 19.61 -13.89
CA ARG A 550 28.40 19.64 -15.03
C ARG A 550 27.66 19.95 -16.31
N GLY A 551 28.22 20.82 -17.15
CA GLY A 551 27.58 21.33 -18.37
C GLY A 551 26.69 22.56 -18.14
N GLN A 552 26.54 23.00 -16.89
CA GLN A 552 25.73 24.16 -16.52
C GLN A 552 26.57 25.41 -16.25
N GLU A 553 27.89 25.34 -16.34
CA GLU A 553 28.85 26.37 -15.89
C GLU A 553 28.56 27.73 -16.54
N PHE A 554 28.12 27.73 -17.80
CA PHE A 554 27.78 28.94 -18.55
C PHE A 554 26.27 29.26 -18.57
N ARG A 555 25.42 28.29 -18.19
CA ARG A 555 23.95 28.41 -18.18
C ARG A 555 23.44 28.90 -16.82
N ARG A 556 24.05 28.44 -15.72
CA ARG A 556 23.75 28.82 -14.34
C ARG A 556 25.02 29.35 -13.66
N LYS A 557 25.36 30.60 -13.96
CA LYS A 557 26.55 31.26 -13.41
C LYS A 557 26.45 31.44 -11.90
N CYS A 558 27.59 31.38 -11.22
CA CYS A 558 27.70 31.68 -9.78
C CYS A 558 27.16 33.07 -9.46
N GLY A 559 26.52 33.21 -8.29
CA GLY A 559 26.11 34.50 -7.76
C GLY A 559 27.28 35.32 -7.21
N LEU A 560 27.00 36.56 -6.82
CA LEU A 560 27.97 37.40 -6.12
C LEU A 560 27.90 37.17 -4.61
N SER A 561 26.76 36.69 -4.10
CA SER A 561 26.61 36.20 -2.73
C SER A 561 26.80 34.68 -2.67
N PRO A 562 27.42 34.15 -1.60
CA PRO A 562 27.46 32.71 -1.33
C PRO A 562 26.05 32.08 -1.20
N GLU A 563 25.04 32.87 -0.81
CA GLU A 563 23.67 32.40 -0.56
C GLU A 563 22.73 32.50 -1.80
N ASP A 564 23.24 32.92 -2.97
CA ASP A 564 22.46 33.21 -4.20
C ASP A 564 22.03 31.99 -5.05
#